data_AF-A0A1X0R8L0-F1
#
_entry.id   AF-A0A1X0R8L0-F1
#
_cell.length_a   1.000
_cell.length_b   1.000
_cell.length_c   1.000
_cell.angle_alpha   90.00
_cell.angle_beta   90.00
_cell.angle_gamma   90.00
#
_symmetry.space_group_name_H-M   'P 1'
#
loop_
_entity.id
_entity.type
_entity.pdbx_description
1 polymer ?
#
loop_
_entity_poly.entity_id
_entity_poly.type
_entity_poly.pdbx_seq_one_letter_code
_entity_poly.pdbx_strand_id
1 'polypeptide(L)' 'CSHCHALHWIDERQEISSLRKPSWESCCKQGLVQLLLLVQPPRLWKDLLARTDAVGRQFKDKLRQYNTAFADPW' A
#
# COMPACT_ATOMS: atom_id res chain seq x y z
N CYS A 1 10.09 4.38 -3.07
CA CYS A 1 10.59 4.54 -4.45
C CYS A 1 10.77 6.03 -4.77
N SER A 2 11.91 6.42 -5.36
CA SER A 2 12.21 7.82 -5.71
C SER A 2 11.40 8.37 -6.89
N HIS A 3 10.86 7.49 -7.74
CA HIS A 3 10.16 7.88 -8.97
C HIS A 3 8.65 8.08 -8.77
N CYS A 4 7.98 7.13 -8.11
CA CYS A 4 6.52 7.14 -7.93
C CYS A 4 6.08 7.31 -6.47
N HIS A 5 7.03 7.51 -5.54
CA HIS A 5 6.77 7.64 -4.10
C HIS A 5 6.07 6.44 -3.43
N ALA A 6 5.92 5.31 -4.13
CA ALA A 6 5.42 4.08 -3.53
C ALA A 6 6.29 3.67 -2.34
N LEU A 7 5.64 3.27 -1.25
CA LEU A 7 6.27 2.71 -0.07
C LEU A 7 6.66 1.26 -0.35
N HIS A 8 7.84 0.87 0.11
CA HIS A 8 8.36 -0.48 -0.06
C HIS A 8 9.09 -0.92 1.19
N TRP A 9 9.17 -2.22 1.39
CA TRP A 9 10.02 -2.79 2.41
C TRP A 9 11.46 -2.77 1.90
N ILE A 10 12.42 -2.50 2.78
CA ILE A 10 13.83 -2.37 2.36
C ILE A 10 14.37 -3.70 1.81
N ASP A 11 13.86 -4.82 2.31
CA ASP A 11 14.23 -6.17 1.89
C ASP A 11 13.64 -6.54 0.52
N GLU A 12 12.63 -5.82 0.02
CA GLU A 12 12.08 -5.99 -1.33
C GLU A 12 12.90 -5.26 -2.41
N ARG A 13 13.95 -4.54 -2.01
CA ARG A 13 14.83 -3.86 -2.97
C ARG A 13 15.45 -4.89 -3.91
N GLN A 14 15.87 -4.43 -5.09
CA GLN A 14 16.68 -5.27 -5.96
C GLN A 14 17.98 -5.68 -5.26
N GLU A 15 18.40 -6.94 -5.40
CA GLU A 15 19.62 -7.44 -4.77
C GLU A 15 20.86 -6.60 -5.16
N ILE A 16 20.93 -6.21 -6.43
CA ILE A 16 21.99 -5.38 -7.02
C ILE A 16 22.02 -3.93 -6.51
N SER A 17 20.93 -3.45 -5.90
CA SER A 17 20.86 -2.10 -5.36
C SER A 17 21.52 -2.03 -3.98
N SER A 18 21.90 -0.83 -3.54
CA SER A 18 22.52 -0.68 -2.22
C SER A 18 21.47 -0.33 -1.16
N LEU A 19 21.74 -0.63 0.11
CA LEU A 19 20.89 -0.17 1.22
C LEU A 19 20.82 1.36 1.33
N ARG A 20 21.88 2.07 0.91
CA ARG A 20 21.93 3.54 0.91
C ARG A 20 21.13 4.16 -0.23
N LYS A 21 21.03 3.46 -1.36
CA LYS A 21 20.28 3.86 -2.56
C LYS A 21 19.51 2.64 -3.08
N PRO A 22 18.43 2.25 -2.40
CA PRO A 22 17.62 1.11 -2.81
C PRO A 22 16.82 1.44 -4.07
N SER A 23 16.69 0.46 -4.95
CA SER A 23 15.82 0.53 -6.13
C SER A 23 14.80 -0.60 -6.12
N TRP A 24 13.64 -0.36 -6.72
CA TRP A 24 12.55 -1.32 -6.82
C TRP A 24 12.00 -1.36 -8.24
N GLU A 25 11.69 -2.57 -8.71
CA GLU A 25 11.05 -2.81 -10.01
C GLU A 25 9.56 -3.11 -9.90
N SER A 26 9.07 -3.40 -8.69
CA SER A 26 7.69 -3.83 -8.44
C SER A 26 6.65 -2.73 -8.62
N CYS A 27 7.03 -1.46 -8.50
CA CYS A 27 6.10 -0.33 -8.67
C CYS A 27 6.10 0.21 -10.11
N CYS A 28 7.04 1.10 -10.43
CA CYS A 28 7.06 1.87 -11.68
C CYS A 28 8.17 1.42 -12.64
N LYS A 29 8.73 0.21 -12.44
CA LYS A 29 9.87 -0.30 -13.22
C LYS A 29 11.00 0.74 -13.32
N GLN A 30 11.43 1.27 -12.17
CA GLN A 30 12.46 2.32 -12.10
C GLN A 30 12.12 3.61 -12.89
N GLY A 31 10.83 3.95 -12.99
CA GLY A 31 10.35 5.14 -13.70
C GLY A 31 10.04 4.92 -15.17
N LEU A 32 10.20 3.70 -15.71
CA LEU A 32 9.80 3.35 -17.07
C LEU A 32 8.29 3.37 -17.27
N VAL A 33 7.51 3.16 -16.20
CA VAL A 33 6.05 3.17 -16.23
C VAL A 33 5.52 4.28 -15.34
N GLN A 34 4.68 5.15 -15.91
CA GLN A 34 3.94 6.13 -15.14
C GLN A 34 2.70 5.46 -14.52
N LEU A 35 2.76 5.22 -13.21
CA LEU A 35 1.61 4.73 -12.46
C LEU A 35 0.60 5.86 -12.24
N LEU A 36 -0.68 5.56 -12.47
CA LEU A 36 -1.76 6.45 -12.05
C LEU A 36 -1.78 6.55 -10.52
N LEU A 37 -2.00 7.77 -10.02
CA LEU A 37 -2.17 7.97 -8.59
C LEU A 37 -3.44 7.27 -8.11
N LEU A 38 -3.31 6.45 -7.07
CA LEU A 38 -4.45 5.83 -6.43
C LEU A 38 -5.39 6.91 -5.89
N VAL A 39 -6.70 6.73 -6.15
CA VAL A 39 -7.73 7.55 -5.54
C VAL A 39 -7.63 7.37 -4.02
N GLN A 40 -7.56 8.49 -3.30
CA GLN A 40 -7.47 8.46 -1.86
C GLN A 40 -8.71 7.76 -1.27
N PRO A 41 -8.55 6.81 -0.33
CA PRO A 41 -9.70 6.12 0.21
C PRO A 41 -10.61 7.09 0.98
N PRO A 42 -11.93 6.83 1.02
CA PRO A 42 -12.86 7.67 1.76
C PRO A 42 -12.44 7.84 3.22
N ARG A 43 -12.67 9.03 3.79
CA ARG A 43 -12.21 9.41 5.14
C ARG A 43 -12.60 8.39 6.21
N LEU A 44 -13.84 7.89 6.14
CA LEU A 44 -14.36 6.87 7.05
C LEU A 44 -13.42 5.66 7.19
N TRP A 45 -12.87 5.15 6.08
CA TRP A 45 -11.96 4.01 6.10
C TRP A 45 -10.65 4.34 6.82
N LYS A 46 -10.11 5.53 6.56
CA LYS A 46 -8.89 6.01 7.23
C LYS A 46 -9.12 6.14 8.74
N ASP A 47 -10.26 6.69 9.13
CA ASP A 47 -10.61 6.88 10.54
C ASP A 47 -10.79 5.53 11.25
N LEU A 48 -11.50 4.59 10.64
CA LEU A 48 -11.68 3.24 11.19
C LEU A 48 -10.35 2.48 11.35
N LEU A 49 -9.42 2.63 10.40
CA LEU A 49 -8.08 2.05 10.50
C LEU A 49 -7.22 2.70 11.59
N ALA A 50 -7.37 4.01 11.80
CA ALA A 50 -6.63 4.75 12.82
C ALA A 50 -7.16 4.54 14.25
N ARG A 51 -8.45 4.22 14.41
CA ARG A 51 -9.09 4.00 15.72
C ARG A 51 -8.43 2.88 16.51
N THR A 52 -8.30 3.09 17.82
CA THR A 52 -7.71 2.15 18.78
C THR A 52 -8.73 1.57 19.76
N ASP A 53 -9.98 2.05 19.71
CA ASP A 53 -11.09 1.58 20.53
C ASP A 53 -11.69 0.25 20.04
N ALA A 54 -12.73 -0.23 20.72
CA ALA A 54 -13.35 -1.53 20.41
C ALA A 54 -13.85 -1.60 18.95
N VAL A 55 -14.38 -0.49 18.44
CA VAL A 55 -14.85 -0.39 17.05
C VAL A 55 -13.69 -0.53 16.07
N GLY A 56 -12.60 0.22 16.28
CA GLY A 56 -11.41 0.12 15.43
C GLY A 56 -10.79 -1.28 15.45
N ARG A 57 -10.79 -1.95 16.61
CA ARG A 57 -10.30 -3.34 16.72
C ARG A 57 -11.18 -4.32 15.96
N GLN A 58 -12.49 -4.29 16.18
CA GLN A 58 -13.44 -5.15 15.46
C GLN A 58 -13.34 -4.95 13.95
N PHE A 59 -13.20 -3.69 13.50
CA PHE A 59 -13.02 -3.37 12.09
C PHE A 59 -11.76 -4.03 11.52
N LYS A 60 -10.62 -3.93 12.21
CA LYS A 60 -9.34 -4.55 11.79
C LYS A 60 -9.42 -6.08 11.79
N ASP A 61 -10.08 -6.68 12.78
CA ASP A 61 -10.28 -8.14 12.86
C ASP A 61 -11.09 -8.67 11.67
N LYS A 62 -11.99 -7.84 11.13
CA LYS A 62 -12.87 -8.17 10.00
C LYS A 62 -12.38 -7.59 8.67
N LEU A 63 -11.22 -6.93 8.64
CA LEU A 63 -10.73 -6.20 7.46
C LEU A 63 -10.65 -7.08 6.21
N ARG A 64 -10.16 -8.33 6.34
CA ARG A 64 -10.11 -9.27 5.21
C ARG A 64 -11.51 -9.60 4.66
N GLN A 65 -12.49 -9.79 5.54
CA GLN A 65 -13.87 -10.11 5.12
C GLN A 65 -14.49 -8.94 4.37
N TYR A 66 -14.30 -7.70 4.86
CA TYR A 66 -14.72 -6.50 4.15
C TYR A 66 -14.02 -6.39 2.79
N ASN A 67 -12.70 -6.53 2.75
CA ASN A 67 -11.94 -6.44 1.49
C ASN A 67 -12.38 -7.50 0.47
N THR A 68 -12.65 -8.74 0.90
CA THR A 68 -13.15 -9.80 0.00
C THR A 68 -14.57 -9.50 -0.49
N ALA A 69 -15.45 -8.99 0.37
CA ALA A 69 -16.83 -8.67 -0.02
C ALA A 69 -16.93 -7.48 -0.99
N PHE A 70 -15.97 -6.55 -0.93
CA PHE A 70 -15.96 -5.32 -1.74
C PHE A 70 -14.85 -5.30 -2.82
N ALA A 71 -14.09 -6.37 -2.98
CA ALA A 71 -13.12 -6.48 -4.07
C ALA A 71 -13.87 -6.69 -5.40
N ASP A 72 -13.52 -5.89 -6.41
CA ASP A 72 -14.02 -6.09 -7.77
C ASP A 72 -13.42 -7.38 -8.34
N PRO A 73 -14.24 -8.35 -8.80
CA PRO A 73 -13.73 -9.64 -9.30
C PRO A 73 -13.11 -9.59 -10.72
N TRP A 74 -13.01 -8.41 -11.34
CA TRP A 74 -12.57 -8.23 -12.73
C TRP A 74 -11.20 -7.55 -12.85
#